data_AF-A0A258VUD2-F1
#
_entry.id   AF-A0A258VUD2-F1
#
_cell.length_a   1.000
_cell.length_b   1.000
_cell.length_c   1.000
_cell.angle_alpha   90.00
_cell.angle_beta   90.00
_cell.angle_gamma   90.00
#
_symmetry.space_group_name_H-M   'P 1'
#
loop_
_entity.id
_entity.type
_entity.pdbx_description
1 polymer ?
#
loop_
_entity_poly.entity_id
_entity_poly.type
_entity_poly.pdbx_seq_one_letter_code
_entity_poly.pdbx_strand_id
1 'polypeptide(L)'
;AAVMAGALPSPHILIVLLLYSLGAHGIMTLNDFKAVEGDRATGLRSLPVVLGERPAALLASAVMAIPQAVVIALMVAWGHTISAIAVSVMLAVQLCLMPKLVSAPAKNAPWYNATGVSLYVFGMMAAALGLGGYV
;
A
#
# COMPACT_ATOMS: atom_id res chain seq x y z
N ALA A 1 16.67 -6.73 -13.89
CA ALA A 1 17.70 -7.68 -14.35
C ALA A 1 17.15 -9.10 -14.51
N ALA A 2 16.46 -9.69 -13.52
CA ALA A 2 15.95 -11.07 -13.60
C ALA A 2 15.00 -11.36 -14.78
N VAL A 3 14.04 -10.47 -15.06
CA VAL A 3 13.09 -10.65 -16.20
C VAL A 3 13.79 -10.57 -17.56
N MET A 4 14.90 -9.82 -17.66
CA MET A 4 15.70 -9.72 -18.88
C MET A 4 16.64 -10.91 -19.09
N ALA A 5 16.82 -11.76 -18.06
CA ALA A 5 17.71 -12.92 -18.10
C ALA A 5 16.99 -14.24 -18.45
N GLY A 6 15.68 -14.22 -18.69
CA GLY A 6 14.90 -15.44 -19.00
C GLY A 6 14.76 -16.43 -17.84
N ALA A 7 15.32 -16.10 -16.66
CA ALA A 7 15.16 -16.89 -15.44
C ALA A 7 13.95 -16.39 -14.66
N LEU A 8 13.05 -17.31 -14.29
CA LEU A 8 11.96 -17.00 -13.36
C LEU A 8 12.55 -16.37 -12.09
N PRO A 9 12.11 -15.15 -11.71
CA PRO A 9 12.49 -14.57 -10.43
C PRO A 9 12.19 -15.55 -9.31
N SER A 10 12.97 -15.50 -8.21
CA SER A 10 12.74 -16.42 -7.09
C SER A 10 11.26 -16.35 -6.65
N PRO A 11 10.66 -17.48 -6.23
CA PRO A 11 9.26 -17.50 -5.81
C PRO A 11 8.97 -16.50 -4.68
N HIS A 12 9.97 -16.17 -3.87
CA HIS A 12 9.92 -15.15 -2.82
C HIS A 12 9.62 -13.76 -3.40
N ILE A 13 10.33 -13.37 -4.47
CA ILE A 13 10.13 -12.10 -5.16
C ILE A 13 8.71 -12.06 -5.76
N LEU A 14 8.27 -13.15 -6.40
CA LEU A 14 6.93 -13.22 -7.01
C LEU A 14 5.82 -13.05 -5.97
N ILE A 15 5.94 -13.69 -4.80
CA ILE A 15 4.98 -13.55 -3.69
C ILE A 15 4.92 -12.11 -3.20
N VAL A 16 6.08 -11.48 -2.97
CA VAL A 16 6.15 -10.08 -2.51
C VAL A 16 5.56 -9.13 -3.56
N LEU A 17 5.84 -9.36 -4.84
CA LEU A 17 5.27 -8.59 -5.95
C LEU A 17 3.74 -8.68 -5.97
N LEU A 18 3.19 -9.90 -5.84
CA LEU A 18 1.75 -10.14 -5.75
C LEU A 18 1.11 -9.41 -4.57
N LEU A 19 1.70 -9.51 -3.38
CA LEU A 19 1.22 -8.82 -2.18
C LEU A 19 1.24 -7.30 -2.37
N TYR A 20 2.34 -6.76 -2.89
CA TYR A 20 2.44 -5.32 -3.13
C TYR A 20 1.48 -4.84 -4.24
N SER A 21 1.22 -5.65 -5.26
CA SER A 21 0.21 -5.36 -6.29
C SER A 21 -1.22 -5.36 -5.71
N LEU A 22 -1.53 -6.28 -4.79
CA LEU A 22 -2.80 -6.27 -4.06
C LEU A 22 -2.95 -5.00 -3.22
N GLY A 23 -1.91 -4.57 -2.50
CA GLY A 23 -2.00 -3.32 -1.75
C GLY A 23 -2.03 -2.07 -2.62
N ALA A 24 -1.49 -2.12 -3.85
CA ALA A 24 -1.62 -1.04 -4.82
C ALA A 24 -3.08 -0.80 -5.27
N HIS A 25 -3.97 -1.79 -5.14
CA HIS A 25 -5.40 -1.57 -5.35
C HIS A 25 -5.99 -0.57 -4.33
N GLY A 26 -5.51 -0.59 -3.08
CA GLY A 26 -5.92 0.39 -2.07
C GLY A 26 -5.48 1.82 -2.43
N ILE A 27 -4.33 1.97 -3.11
CA ILE A 27 -3.86 3.26 -3.64
C ILE A 27 -4.79 3.77 -4.73
N MET A 28 -5.26 2.88 -5.61
CA MET A 28 -6.25 3.23 -6.63
C MET A 28 -7.55 3.74 -5.99
N THR A 29 -8.04 3.06 -4.94
CA THR A 29 -9.20 3.56 -4.17
C THR A 29 -8.94 4.92 -3.53
N LEU A 30 -7.74 5.17 -2.99
CA LEU A 30 -7.35 6.49 -2.47
C LEU A 30 -7.29 7.56 -3.55
N ASN A 31 -6.89 7.21 -4.78
CA ASN A 31 -6.90 8.13 -5.92
C ASN A 31 -8.32 8.55 -6.29
N ASP A 32 -9.29 7.64 -6.24
CA ASP A 32 -10.69 7.96 -6.54
C ASP A 32 -11.28 9.01 -5.58
N PHE A 33 -10.80 9.08 -4.33
CA PHE A 33 -11.19 10.15 -3.40
C PHE A 33 -10.81 11.55 -3.88
N LYS A 34 -9.76 11.70 -4.69
CA LYS A 34 -9.36 13.00 -5.25
C LYS A 34 -10.40 13.55 -6.23
N ALA A 35 -11.13 12.66 -6.91
CA ALA A 35 -12.15 13.03 -7.89
C ALA A 35 -13.57 13.01 -7.29
N VAL A 36 -13.75 12.63 -6.02
CA VAL A 36 -15.07 12.33 -5.46
C VAL A 36 -16.07 13.48 -5.54
N GLU A 37 -15.62 14.74 -5.35
CA GLU A 37 -16.49 15.91 -5.45
C GLU A 37 -16.92 16.19 -6.90
N GLY A 38 -16.02 16.00 -7.86
CA GLY A 38 -16.30 16.12 -9.31
C GLY A 38 -17.18 14.97 -9.82
N ASP A 39 -16.93 13.75 -9.36
CA ASP A 39 -17.73 12.57 -9.69
C ASP A 39 -19.16 12.69 -9.15
N ARG A 40 -19.31 13.20 -7.92
CA ARG A 40 -20.62 13.45 -7.32
C ARG A 40 -21.42 14.50 -8.09
N ALA A 41 -20.76 15.55 -8.60
CA ALA A 41 -21.40 16.60 -9.40
C ALA A 41 -21.78 16.12 -10.82
N THR A 42 -21.03 15.17 -11.38
CA THR A 42 -21.22 14.64 -12.75
C THR A 42 -22.06 13.35 -12.78
N GLY A 43 -22.42 12.79 -11.63
CA GLY A 43 -23.20 11.55 -11.52
C GLY A 43 -22.38 10.27 -11.69
N LEU A 44 -21.04 10.37 -11.63
CA LEU A 44 -20.11 9.25 -11.71
C LEU A 44 -20.12 8.44 -10.40
N ARG A 45 -20.14 7.11 -10.54
CA ARG A 45 -20.24 6.15 -9.43
C ARG A 45 -18.87 5.64 -9.00
N SER A 46 -18.04 6.49 -8.41
CA SER A 46 -16.80 6.03 -7.76
C SER A 46 -17.10 5.29 -6.45
N LEU A 47 -16.23 4.33 -6.07
CA LEU A 47 -16.35 3.57 -4.82
C LEU A 47 -16.67 4.44 -3.58
N PRO A 48 -15.99 5.58 -3.36
CA PRO A 48 -16.33 6.48 -2.24
C PRO A 48 -17.73 7.13 -2.35
N VAL A 49 -18.28 7.30 -3.55
CA VAL A 49 -19.65 7.81 -3.77
C VAL A 49 -20.70 6.73 -3.49
N VAL A 50 -20.40 5.46 -3.80
CA VAL A 50 -21.35 4.34 -3.64
C VAL A 50 -21.32 3.75 -2.22
N LEU A 51 -20.14 3.50 -1.66
CA LEU A 51 -20.00 2.97 -0.29
C LEU A 51 -20.09 4.06 0.79
N GLY A 52 -19.81 5.31 0.44
CA GLY A 52 -19.59 6.39 1.39
C GLY A 52 -18.12 6.54 1.79
N GLU A 53 -17.74 7.75 2.17
CA GLU A 53 -16.34 8.14 2.37
C GLU A 53 -15.61 7.33 3.45
N ARG A 54 -16.24 7.14 4.62
CA ARG A 54 -15.63 6.41 5.75
C ARG A 54 -15.36 4.93 5.44
N PRO A 55 -16.33 4.12 5.00
CA PRO A 55 -16.08 2.71 4.71
C PRO A 55 -15.13 2.53 3.52
N ALA A 56 -15.16 3.40 2.51
CA ALA A 56 -14.19 3.34 1.41
C ALA A 56 -12.75 3.65 1.89
N ALA A 57 -12.57 4.59 2.83
CA ALA A 57 -11.26 4.88 3.41
C ALA A 57 -10.73 3.73 4.27
N LEU A 58 -11.60 3.08 5.04
CA LEU A 58 -11.26 1.89 5.83
C LEU A 58 -10.88 0.72 4.92
N LEU A 59 -11.64 0.48 3.85
CA LEU A 59 -11.34 -0.56 2.87
C LEU A 59 -9.98 -0.29 2.21
N ALA A 60 -9.73 0.93 1.72
CA ALA A 60 -8.46 1.30 1.12
C ALA A 60 -7.29 1.11 2.10
N SER A 61 -7.46 1.53 3.36
CA SER A 61 -6.47 1.36 4.41
C SER A 61 -6.17 -0.11 4.70
N ALA A 62 -7.20 -0.95 4.78
CA ALA A 62 -7.07 -2.38 5.03
C ALA A 62 -6.38 -3.10 3.87
N VAL A 63 -6.78 -2.80 2.63
CA VAL A 63 -6.17 -3.35 1.41
C VAL A 63 -4.70 -2.98 1.32
N MET A 64 -4.27 -1.82 1.82
CA MET A 64 -2.84 -1.47 1.91
C MET A 64 -2.10 -2.16 3.07
N ALA A 65 -2.68 -2.15 4.27
CA ALA A 65 -2.02 -2.64 5.48
C ALA A 65 -1.87 -4.16 5.52
N ILE A 66 -2.90 -4.90 5.11
CA ILE A 66 -2.91 -6.37 5.20
C ILE A 66 -1.76 -6.99 4.40
N PRO A 67 -1.56 -6.66 3.10
CA PRO A 67 -0.46 -7.23 2.34
C PRO A 67 0.91 -6.82 2.89
N GLN A 68 1.08 -5.58 3.36
CA GLN A 68 2.33 -5.15 4.01
C GLN A 68 2.62 -5.95 5.28
N ALA A 69 1.61 -6.22 6.11
CA ALA A 69 1.76 -7.06 7.29
C ALA A 69 2.18 -8.50 6.93
N VAL A 70 1.61 -9.06 5.86
CA VAL A 70 2.01 -10.37 5.34
C VAL A 70 3.45 -10.34 4.82
N VAL A 71 3.86 -9.29 4.10
CA VAL A 71 5.26 -9.13 3.64
C VAL A 71 6.22 -9.07 4.82
N ILE A 72 5.87 -8.36 5.91
CA ILE A 72 6.69 -8.33 7.13
C ILE A 72 6.86 -9.73 7.71
N ALA A 73 5.76 -10.48 7.85
CA ALA A 73 5.80 -11.85 8.37
C ALA A 73 6.67 -12.78 7.50
N LEU A 74 6.57 -12.66 6.17
CA LEU A 74 7.40 -13.40 5.23
C LEU A 74 8.88 -13.01 5.33
N MET A 75 9.20 -11.72 5.42
CA MET A 75 10.57 -11.23 5.59
C MET A 75 11.21 -11.77 6.88
N VAL A 76 10.47 -11.80 7.99
CA VAL A 76 10.92 -12.41 9.25
C VAL A 76 11.14 -13.91 9.08
N ALA A 77 10.20 -14.63 8.45
CA ALA A 77 10.33 -16.07 8.21
C ALA A 77 11.53 -16.42 7.32
N TRP A 78 11.91 -15.53 6.40
CA TRP A 78 13.06 -15.68 5.52
C TRP A 78 14.38 -15.15 6.11
N GLY A 79 14.36 -14.60 7.33
CA GLY A 79 15.56 -14.11 8.03
C GLY A 79 16.02 -12.70 7.62
N HIS A 80 15.25 -11.98 6.81
CA HIS A 80 15.54 -10.60 6.41
C HIS A 80 15.11 -9.60 7.49
N THR A 81 15.75 -9.65 8.65
CA THR A 81 15.37 -8.89 9.85
C THR A 81 15.42 -7.37 9.64
N ILE A 82 16.43 -6.85 8.93
CA ILE A 82 16.57 -5.41 8.70
C ILE A 82 15.43 -4.89 7.80
N SER A 83 15.16 -5.57 6.69
CA SER A 83 14.03 -5.23 5.82
C SER A 83 12.69 -5.38 6.52
N ALA A 84 12.50 -6.43 7.34
CA ALA A 84 11.29 -6.60 8.14
C ALA A 84 11.07 -5.41 9.10
N ILE A 85 12.12 -4.96 9.80
CA ILE A 85 12.05 -3.80 10.68
C ILE A 85 11.74 -2.53 9.88
N ALA A 86 12.41 -2.30 8.75
CA ALA A 86 12.18 -1.12 7.92
C ALA A 86 10.72 -1.04 7.43
N VAL A 87 10.19 -2.14 6.88
CA VAL A 87 8.79 -2.20 6.42
C VAL A 87 7.82 -2.06 7.60
N SER A 88 8.15 -2.63 8.76
CA SER A 88 7.34 -2.49 9.99
C SER A 88 7.24 -1.05 10.46
N VAL A 89 8.34 -0.30 10.43
CA VAL A 89 8.35 1.13 10.79
C VAL A 89 7.51 1.93 9.79
N MET A 90 7.66 1.66 8.48
CA MET A 90 6.84 2.34 7.46
C MET A 90 5.35 2.05 7.64
N LEU A 91 4.98 0.79 7.90
CA LEU A 91 3.59 0.38 8.16
C LEU A 91 3.07 1.03 9.44
N ALA A 92 3.85 1.06 10.52
CA ALA A 92 3.46 1.70 11.77
C ALA A 92 3.17 3.20 11.58
N VAL A 93 4.03 3.90 10.83
CA VAL A 93 3.80 5.30 10.47
C VAL A 93 2.53 5.44 9.64
N GLN A 94 2.29 4.58 8.63
CA GLN A 94 1.03 4.58 7.88
C GLN A 94 -0.20 4.39 8.76
N LEU A 95 -0.16 3.41 9.68
CA LEU A 95 -1.24 3.14 10.63
C LEU A 95 -1.51 4.35 11.55
N CYS A 96 -0.49 5.11 11.95
CA CYS A 96 -0.66 6.36 12.70
C CYS A 96 -1.31 7.48 11.87
N LEU A 97 -1.12 7.48 10.55
CA LEU A 97 -1.70 8.48 9.63
C LEU A 97 -3.14 8.11 9.22
N MET A 98 -3.53 6.83 9.27
CA MET A 98 -4.86 6.35 8.87
C MET A 98 -6.03 6.93 9.69
N PRO A 99 -5.97 7.09 11.03
CA PRO A 99 -7.04 7.75 11.78
C PRO A 99 -7.33 9.18 11.29
N LYS A 100 -6.28 9.90 10.87
CA LYS A 100 -6.41 11.23 10.27
C LYS A 100 -7.07 11.16 8.90
N LEU A 101 -6.78 10.14 8.09
CA LEU A 101 -7.50 9.90 6.84
C LEU A 101 -8.99 9.60 7.11
N VAL A 102 -9.29 8.66 8.01
CA VAL A 102 -10.66 8.19 8.28
C VAL A 102 -11.55 9.28 8.90
N SER A 103 -10.97 10.25 9.61
CA SER A 103 -11.73 11.35 10.21
C SER A 103 -12.32 12.31 9.17
N ALA A 104 -11.60 12.57 8.07
CA ALA A 104 -12.06 13.40 6.95
C ALA A 104 -11.49 12.88 5.62
N PRO A 105 -12.06 11.81 5.05
CA PRO A 105 -11.49 11.11 3.89
C PRO A 105 -11.38 11.97 2.65
N ALA A 106 -12.42 12.69 2.25
CA ALA A 106 -12.35 13.55 1.06
C ALA A 106 -11.23 14.60 1.15
N LYS A 107 -11.08 15.25 2.31
CA LYS A 107 -10.07 16.29 2.52
C LYS A 107 -8.66 15.74 2.68
N ASN A 108 -8.52 14.62 3.39
CA ASN A 108 -7.22 14.07 3.78
C ASN A 108 -6.71 13.00 2.81
N ALA A 109 -7.54 12.48 1.90
CA ALA A 109 -7.11 11.49 0.90
C ALA A 109 -5.96 11.98 0.02
N PRO A 110 -5.96 13.21 -0.55
CA PRO A 110 -4.81 13.68 -1.33
C PRO A 110 -3.52 13.76 -0.51
N TRP A 111 -3.62 14.17 0.76
CA TRP A 111 -2.49 14.26 1.66
C TRP A 111 -1.96 12.88 2.07
N TYR A 112 -2.85 11.94 2.41
CA TYR A 112 -2.50 10.57 2.73
C TYR A 112 -1.98 9.83 1.50
N ASN A 113 -2.47 10.16 0.31
CA ASN A 113 -1.94 9.63 -0.93
C ASN A 113 -0.48 10.06 -1.11
N ALA A 114 -0.17 11.36 -0.98
CA ALA A 114 1.21 11.84 -1.10
C ALA A 114 2.15 11.25 -0.04
N THR A 115 1.70 11.10 1.21
CA THR A 115 2.53 10.63 2.33
C THR A 115 2.53 9.11 2.47
N GLY A 116 1.35 8.51 2.60
CA GLY A 116 1.13 7.07 2.78
C GLY A 116 1.54 6.22 1.58
N VAL A 117 1.34 6.68 0.34
CA VAL A 117 1.83 5.94 -0.84
C VAL A 117 3.35 6.00 -0.90
N SER A 118 3.95 7.14 -0.59
CA SER A 118 5.42 7.25 -0.53
C SER A 118 6.00 6.29 0.50
N LEU A 119 5.44 6.25 1.72
CA LEU A 119 5.81 5.27 2.76
C LEU A 119 5.65 3.82 2.28
N TYR A 120 4.58 3.52 1.56
CA TYR A 120 4.33 2.19 0.98
C TYR A 120 5.39 1.81 -0.05
N VAL A 121 5.74 2.73 -0.96
CA VAL A 121 6.78 2.54 -1.98
C VAL A 121 8.16 2.41 -1.34
N PHE A 122 8.47 3.19 -0.30
CA PHE A 122 9.71 3.01 0.46
C PHE A 122 9.76 1.65 1.16
N GLY A 123 8.64 1.17 1.70
CA GLY A 123 8.54 -0.19 2.22
C GLY A 123 8.80 -1.24 1.13
N MET A 124 8.20 -1.08 -0.05
CA MET A 124 8.44 -1.96 -1.20
C MET A 124 9.92 -1.99 -1.60
N MET A 125 10.58 -0.82 -1.60
CA MET A 125 12.00 -0.71 -1.88
C MET A 125 12.85 -1.41 -0.80
N ALA A 126 12.51 -1.25 0.48
CA ALA A 126 13.21 -1.93 1.57
C ALA A 126 13.07 -3.47 1.51
N ALA A 127 11.88 -3.97 1.15
CA ALA A 127 11.65 -5.40 0.92
C ALA A 127 12.47 -5.92 -0.29
N ALA A 128 12.51 -5.14 -1.38
CA ALA A 128 13.28 -5.48 -2.57
C ALA A 128 14.79 -5.53 -2.28
N LEU A 129 15.32 -4.63 -1.46
CA LEU A 129 16.73 -4.62 -1.06
C LEU A 129 17.11 -5.86 -0.22
N GLY A 130 16.24 -6.27 0.70
CA GLY A 130 16.42 -7.50 1.48
C GLY A 130 16.41 -8.75 0.60
N LEU A 131 15.40 -8.88 -0.27
CA LEU A 131 15.33 -9.99 -1.24
C LEU A 131 16.48 -9.98 -2.26
N GLY A 132 17.02 -8.80 -2.57
CA GLY A 132 18.19 -8.64 -3.43
C GLY A 132 19.52 -9.00 -2.76
N GLY A 133 19.52 -9.28 -1.45
CA GLY A 133 20.73 -9.62 -0.69
C GLY A 133 21.65 -8.42 -0.41
N TYR A 134 21.15 -7.20 -0.56
CA TYR A 134 21.92 -5.98 -0.27
C TYR A 134 21.89 -5.61 1.21
N VAL A 135 20.95 -6.17 1.99
CA VAL A 135 20.66 -5.84 3.39
C VAL A 135 20.26 -7.09 4.16
#